data_AF-A0A5E4K723-F1
#
_entry.id   AF-A0A5E4K723-F1
#
_cell.length_a   1.000
_cell.length_b   1.000
_cell.length_c   1.000
_cell.angle_alpha   90.00
_cell.angle_beta   90.00
_cell.angle_gamma   90.00
#
_symmetry.space_group_name_H-M   'P 1'
#
loop_
_entity.id
_entity.type
_entity.pdbx_description
1 polymer ?
#
loop_
_entity_poly.entity_id
_entity_poly.type
_entity_poly.pdbx_seq_one_letter_code
_entity_poly.pdbx_strand_id
1 'polypeptide(L)'
;MQQVSLHPEAGIFCPKIYFYNMPNIIWFAGGYIDWKYDGAHIGYGKIDNSSYDSPLVSDYVTGCAMLIKREVIEKIGLLDASFFAYQEDVDLCIRAHKAGYECMYIPYPHVWHKAGATSKKHERMSPFHRYLGTRNKLALVKKNFGIFWLMDALFRELFIVTPVYIILYLSRWHFDLIPAQFQGIIDGVRGKNKYLNKDFNDHEQA
;
A
#
# COMPACT_ATOMS: atom_id res chain seq x y z
N MET A 1 19.82 14.98 2.73
CA MET A 1 20.50 14.50 3.96
C MET A 1 20.26 15.41 5.16
N GLN A 2 20.22 16.74 5.01
CA GLN A 2 20.00 17.67 6.14
C GLN A 2 18.66 17.47 6.87
N GLN A 3 17.57 17.14 6.16
CA GLN A 3 16.27 16.83 6.77
C GLN A 3 16.30 15.52 7.58
N VAL A 4 17.06 14.51 7.14
CA VAL A 4 17.18 13.22 7.85
C VAL A 4 17.88 13.39 9.20
N SER A 5 18.90 14.25 9.27
CA SER A 5 19.61 14.53 10.53
C SER A 5 18.77 15.31 11.54
N LEU A 6 17.70 16.00 11.11
CA LEU A 6 16.80 16.71 12.01
C LEU A 6 15.81 15.77 12.72
N HIS A 7 15.67 14.54 12.23
CA HIS A 7 14.71 13.54 12.70
C HIS A 7 15.41 12.22 13.05
N PRO A 8 16.22 12.20 14.13
CA PRO A 8 16.94 11.00 14.55
C PRO A 8 16.02 9.82 14.89
N GLU A 9 14.80 10.08 15.37
CA GLU A 9 13.74 9.11 15.68
C GLU A 9 13.18 8.38 14.45
N ALA A 10 13.25 9.01 13.28
CA ALA A 10 12.72 8.44 12.05
C ALA A 10 13.72 7.47 11.42
N GLY A 11 13.22 6.29 11.07
CA GLY A 11 13.98 5.23 10.39
C GLY A 11 13.75 5.16 8.89
N ILE A 12 12.59 5.64 8.45
CA ILE A 12 12.12 5.56 7.06
C ILE A 12 11.59 6.93 6.63
N PHE A 13 11.99 7.38 5.45
CA PHE A 13 11.62 8.68 4.89
C PHE A 13 11.06 8.52 3.49
N CYS A 14 10.09 9.35 3.13
CA CYS A 14 9.58 9.46 1.76
C CYS A 14 9.37 10.93 1.39
N PRO A 15 9.81 11.34 0.19
CA PRO A 15 9.58 12.68 -0.31
C PRO A 15 8.11 12.90 -0.68
N LYS A 16 7.75 14.15 -0.96
CA LYS A 16 6.53 14.49 -1.72
C LYS A 16 6.59 13.86 -3.11
N ILE A 17 5.48 13.27 -3.53
CA ILE A 17 5.37 12.62 -4.83
C ILE A 17 4.20 13.25 -5.60
N TYR A 18 4.47 13.69 -6.82
CA TYR A 18 3.45 14.16 -7.76
C TYR A 18 3.10 13.11 -8.79
N PHE A 19 1.92 13.22 -9.39
CA PHE A 19 1.62 12.48 -10.62
C PHE A 19 2.50 13.00 -11.77
N TYR A 20 3.10 12.08 -12.52
CA TYR A 20 3.98 12.43 -13.64
C TYR A 20 3.28 13.29 -14.72
N ASN A 21 2.05 12.93 -15.09
CA ASN A 21 1.29 13.66 -16.11
C ASN A 21 0.58 14.93 -15.58
N MET A 22 0.62 15.17 -14.27
CA MET A 22 -0.06 16.29 -13.62
C MET A 22 0.86 16.86 -12.52
N PRO A 23 1.86 17.68 -12.90
CA PRO A 23 3.03 17.97 -12.06
C PRO A 23 2.74 18.74 -10.76
N ASN A 24 1.53 19.29 -10.59
CA ASN A 24 1.08 19.98 -9.37
C ASN A 24 0.02 19.20 -8.57
N ILE A 25 -0.32 17.99 -9.00
CA ILE A 25 -1.27 17.13 -8.30
C ILE A 25 -0.49 16.11 -7.47
N ILE A 26 -0.75 16.10 -6.18
CA ILE A 26 -0.09 15.22 -5.22
C ILE A 26 -0.56 13.78 -5.46
N TRP A 27 0.40 12.88 -5.57
CA TRP A 27 0.19 11.43 -5.46
C TRP A 27 0.40 10.94 -4.03
N PHE A 28 1.41 11.46 -3.32
CA PHE A 28 1.70 11.11 -1.93
C PHE A 28 2.32 12.29 -1.19
N ALA A 29 1.72 12.67 -0.06
CA ALA A 29 2.26 13.66 0.88
C ALA A 29 2.17 13.16 2.33
N GLY A 30 2.46 11.87 2.52
CA GLY A 30 2.24 11.14 3.77
C GLY A 30 1.16 10.06 3.61
N GLY A 31 1.08 9.18 4.59
CA GLY A 31 0.22 8.01 4.60
C GLY A 31 -0.28 7.73 6.00
N TYR A 32 -1.57 7.42 6.13
CA TYR A 32 -2.15 6.94 7.37
C TYR A 32 -2.71 5.53 7.16
N ILE A 33 -2.68 4.71 8.21
CA ILE A 33 -3.31 3.40 8.20
C ILE A 33 -4.67 3.58 8.85
N ASP A 34 -5.73 3.34 8.07
CA ASP A 34 -7.08 3.49 8.60
C ASP A 34 -7.43 2.37 9.59
N TRP A 35 -8.55 2.52 10.28
CA TRP A 35 -9.06 1.52 11.22
C TRP A 35 -9.41 0.17 10.56
N LYS A 36 -9.41 0.08 9.22
CA LYS A 36 -9.62 -1.14 8.44
C LYS A 36 -8.29 -1.75 7.98
N TYR A 37 -7.16 -1.23 8.45
CA TYR A 37 -5.80 -1.63 8.10
C TYR A 37 -5.47 -1.42 6.62
N ASP A 38 -6.12 -0.43 5.99
CA ASP A 38 -5.78 -0.01 4.64
C ASP A 38 -4.91 1.24 4.68
N GLY A 39 -3.86 1.26 3.85
CA GLY A 39 -3.01 2.43 3.69
C GLY A 39 -3.70 3.45 2.79
N ALA A 40 -3.87 4.68 3.27
CA ALA A 40 -4.39 5.79 2.49
C ALA A 40 -3.39 6.93 2.36
N HIS A 41 -3.29 7.49 1.15
CA HIS A 41 -2.42 8.61 0.83
C HIS A 41 -3.02 9.94 1.31
N ILE A 42 -2.25 10.70 2.06
CA ILE A 42 -2.51 12.10 2.37
C ILE A 42 -2.24 12.93 1.10
N GLY A 43 -3.16 13.85 0.79
CA GLY A 43 -3.03 14.75 -0.35
C GLY A 43 -3.37 14.15 -1.72
N TYR A 44 -3.68 12.84 -1.82
CA TYR A 44 -3.93 12.17 -3.11
C TYR A 44 -4.97 12.89 -3.97
N GLY A 45 -4.58 13.24 -5.19
CA GLY A 45 -5.45 13.89 -6.17
C GLY A 45 -5.71 15.38 -5.88
N LYS A 46 -5.13 15.96 -4.83
CA LYS A 46 -5.25 17.38 -4.51
C LYS A 46 -4.16 18.19 -5.20
N ILE A 47 -4.49 19.44 -5.52
CA ILE A 47 -3.51 20.45 -5.95
C ILE A 47 -2.63 20.79 -4.75
N ASP A 48 -1.32 20.78 -4.96
CA ASP A 48 -0.34 21.13 -3.94
C ASP A 48 -0.49 22.58 -3.46
N ASN A 49 -0.26 22.79 -2.17
CA ASN A 49 -0.31 24.07 -1.50
C ASN A 49 0.49 24.01 -0.19
N SER A 50 0.58 25.15 0.50
CA SER A 50 1.41 25.30 1.70
C SER A 50 1.04 24.36 2.86
N SER A 51 -0.14 23.74 2.86
CA SER A 51 -0.50 22.72 3.87
C SER A 51 0.34 21.44 3.78
N TYR A 52 1.09 21.24 2.69
CA TYR A 52 1.92 20.06 2.46
C TYR A 52 3.43 20.36 2.50
N ASP A 53 3.84 21.53 2.97
CA ASP A 53 5.24 21.99 2.95
C ASP A 53 6.01 21.76 4.25
N SER A 54 5.38 21.09 5.23
CA SER A 54 6.01 20.71 6.50
C SER A 54 6.22 19.19 6.58
N PRO A 55 7.36 18.73 7.14
CA PRO A 55 7.52 17.34 7.52
C PRO A 55 6.42 16.89 8.49
N LEU A 56 6.02 15.62 8.39
CA LEU A 56 5.08 15.01 9.34
C LEU A 56 5.38 13.52 9.56
N VAL A 57 5.07 13.05 10.76
CA VAL A 57 5.07 11.62 11.10
C VAL A 57 3.93 10.94 10.35
N SER A 58 4.26 9.83 9.72
CA SER A 58 3.40 9.10 8.80
C SER A 58 3.24 7.67 9.32
N ASP A 59 2.02 7.12 9.34
CA ASP A 59 1.83 5.72 9.77
C ASP A 59 2.52 4.75 8.80
N TYR A 60 2.57 5.12 7.53
CA TYR A 60 3.39 4.44 6.54
C TYR A 60 3.93 5.41 5.50
N VAL A 61 4.96 4.98 4.78
CA VAL A 61 5.44 5.64 3.58
C VAL A 61 5.43 4.67 2.40
N THR A 62 5.23 5.21 1.20
CA THR A 62 5.15 4.40 -0.01
C THR A 62 6.51 3.91 -0.49
N GLY A 63 6.54 2.67 -0.98
CA GLY A 63 7.73 2.07 -1.61
C GLY A 63 8.18 2.75 -2.91
N CYS A 64 7.39 3.68 -3.47
CA CYS A 64 7.73 4.40 -4.71
C CYS A 64 9.04 5.18 -4.61
N ALA A 65 9.32 5.80 -3.47
CA ALA A 65 10.50 6.61 -3.26
C ALA A 65 10.85 6.62 -1.78
N MET A 66 11.41 5.52 -1.27
CA MET A 66 11.76 5.40 0.14
C MET A 66 13.25 5.50 0.38
N LEU A 67 13.62 6.21 1.45
CA LEU A 67 14.96 6.18 2.03
C LEU A 67 14.87 5.50 3.39
N ILE A 68 15.65 4.44 3.59
CA ILE A 68 15.64 3.63 4.81
C ILE A 68 17.03 3.69 5.43
N LYS A 69 17.12 3.96 6.74
CA LYS A 69 18.39 3.83 7.46
C LYS A 69 18.85 2.37 7.44
N ARG A 70 20.14 2.16 7.22
CA ARG A 70 20.73 0.81 7.17
C ARG A 70 20.41 -0.01 8.43
N GLU A 71 20.55 0.58 9.60
CA GLU A 71 20.26 -0.07 10.89
C GLU A 71 18.82 -0.57 11.01
N VAL A 72 17.86 0.11 10.36
CA VAL A 72 16.45 -0.29 10.35
C VAL A 72 16.31 -1.58 9.56
N ILE A 73 16.89 -1.66 8.37
CA ILE A 73 16.89 -2.89 7.55
C ILE A 73 17.59 -4.04 8.28
N GLU A 74 18.73 -3.77 8.92
CA GLU A 74 19.45 -4.79 9.69
C GLU A 74 18.60 -5.32 10.86
N LYS A 75 17.75 -4.47 11.45
CA LYS A 75 16.89 -4.84 12.58
C LYS A 75 15.57 -5.51 12.18
N ILE A 76 14.91 -5.06 11.11
CA ILE A 76 13.55 -5.52 10.76
C ILE A 76 13.48 -6.34 9.47
N GLY A 77 14.55 -6.35 8.66
CA GLY A 77 14.59 -6.98 7.34
C GLY A 77 14.01 -6.12 6.22
N LEU A 78 14.04 -6.66 4.99
CA LEU A 78 13.58 -6.00 3.77
C LEU A 78 12.04 -6.02 3.62
N LEU A 79 11.55 -5.57 2.46
CA LEU A 79 10.16 -5.78 2.04
C LEU A 79 9.84 -7.28 1.98
N ASP A 80 8.66 -7.65 2.43
CA ASP A 80 8.23 -9.05 2.43
C ASP A 80 7.73 -9.42 1.01
N ALA A 81 8.56 -10.20 0.31
CA ALA A 81 8.29 -10.64 -1.05
C ALA A 81 6.98 -11.45 -1.19
N SER A 82 6.45 -12.02 -0.10
CA SER A 82 5.18 -12.76 -0.13
C SER A 82 3.98 -11.90 -0.53
N PHE A 83 4.07 -10.57 -0.39
CA PHE A 83 3.07 -9.63 -0.87
C PHE A 83 3.10 -9.45 -2.39
N PHE A 84 4.27 -9.65 -3.03
CA PHE A 84 4.57 -9.37 -4.44
C PHE A 84 4.42 -7.89 -4.83
N ALA A 85 3.23 -7.32 -4.65
CA ALA A 85 2.92 -5.90 -4.82
C ALA A 85 1.72 -5.50 -3.96
N TYR A 86 1.65 -4.24 -3.56
CA TYR A 86 0.70 -3.65 -2.60
C TYR A 86 0.84 -4.19 -1.17
N GLN A 87 0.83 -3.27 -0.19
CA GLN A 87 0.91 -3.52 1.25
C GLN A 87 2.28 -4.00 1.77
N GLU A 88 3.27 -4.28 0.90
CA GLU A 88 4.65 -4.59 1.33
C GLU A 88 5.32 -3.41 2.05
N ASP A 89 5.00 -2.19 1.61
CA ASP A 89 5.49 -0.94 2.19
C ASP A 89 4.78 -0.63 3.51
N VAL A 90 3.46 -0.84 3.59
CA VAL A 90 2.67 -0.76 4.82
C VAL A 90 3.19 -1.76 5.86
N ASP A 91 3.43 -3.02 5.47
CA ASP A 91 4.01 -4.04 6.36
C ASP A 91 5.37 -3.62 6.92
N LEU A 92 6.26 -3.09 6.06
CA LEU A 92 7.57 -2.62 6.48
C LEU A 92 7.45 -1.48 7.49
N CYS A 93 6.54 -0.52 7.26
CA CYS A 93 6.33 0.60 8.17
C CYS A 93 5.75 0.15 9.51
N ILE A 94 4.80 -0.79 9.52
CA ILE A 94 4.30 -1.39 10.77
C ILE A 94 5.43 -2.08 11.54
N ARG A 95 6.30 -2.83 10.86
CA ARG A 95 7.48 -3.45 11.48
C ARG A 95 8.47 -2.43 12.02
N ALA A 96 8.69 -1.33 11.30
CA ALA A 96 9.55 -0.24 11.75
C ALA A 96 9.01 0.41 13.04
N HIS A 97 7.71 0.73 13.07
CA HIS A 97 7.04 1.28 14.25
C HIS A 97 7.14 0.33 15.46
N LYS A 98 6.90 -0.97 15.26
CA LYS A 98 7.07 -1.99 16.33
C LYS A 98 8.52 -2.10 16.83
N ALA A 99 9.48 -1.75 15.99
CA ALA A 99 10.91 -1.73 16.35
C ALA A 99 11.37 -0.40 16.95
N GLY A 100 10.46 0.58 17.13
CA GLY A 100 10.71 1.88 17.73
C GLY A 100 11.21 2.95 16.76
N TYR A 101 11.00 2.78 15.45
CA TYR A 101 11.36 3.78 14.44
C TYR A 101 10.13 4.42 13.84
N GLU A 102 10.17 5.74 13.67
CA GLU A 102 9.12 6.46 12.97
C GLU A 102 9.30 6.40 11.44
N CYS A 103 8.18 6.52 10.73
CA CYS A 103 8.16 6.76 9.30
C CYS A 103 7.78 8.23 9.06
N MET A 104 8.46 8.91 8.14
CA MET A 104 8.33 10.34 7.99
C MET A 104 8.14 10.76 6.53
N TYR A 105 7.16 11.62 6.32
CA TYR A 105 7.02 12.38 5.10
C TYR A 105 7.92 13.61 5.16
N ILE A 106 8.70 13.84 4.09
CA ILE A 106 9.52 15.03 3.92
C ILE A 106 9.07 15.74 2.64
N PRO A 107 8.73 17.03 2.68
CA PRO A 107 8.22 17.76 1.52
C PRO A 107 9.28 18.03 0.44
N TYR A 108 10.56 18.07 0.82
CA TYR A 108 11.69 18.35 -0.08
C TYR A 108 12.86 17.36 0.13
N PRO A 109 13.43 16.78 -0.93
CA PRO A 109 13.06 16.95 -2.36
C PRO A 109 11.69 16.32 -2.69
N HIS A 110 11.22 16.50 -3.92
CA HIS A 110 10.04 15.83 -4.47
C HIS A 110 10.39 14.96 -5.67
N VAL A 111 9.49 14.05 -6.05
CA VAL A 111 9.63 13.18 -7.24
C VAL A 111 8.33 13.10 -8.04
N TRP A 112 8.43 12.78 -9.33
CA TRP A 112 7.27 12.54 -10.19
C TRP A 112 7.09 11.04 -10.45
N HIS A 113 5.90 10.53 -10.21
CA HIS A 113 5.59 9.10 -10.33
C HIS A 113 4.60 8.80 -11.45
N LYS A 114 4.96 7.86 -12.32
CA LYS A 114 4.05 7.26 -13.32
C LYS A 114 3.22 6.16 -12.64
N ALA A 115 2.22 6.59 -11.87
CA ALA A 115 1.38 5.69 -11.08
C ALA A 115 0.65 4.65 -11.94
N GLY A 116 0.56 3.41 -11.44
CA GLY A 116 -0.19 2.32 -12.08
C GLY A 116 0.56 1.55 -13.17
N ALA A 117 1.87 1.77 -13.35
CA ALA A 117 2.69 1.02 -14.30
C ALA A 117 2.60 -0.51 -14.09
N THR A 118 2.58 -0.96 -12.83
CA THR A 118 2.41 -2.38 -12.46
C THR A 118 1.04 -2.94 -12.84
N SER A 119 0.02 -2.10 -12.97
CA SER A 119 -1.36 -2.53 -13.24
C SER A 119 -1.75 -2.54 -14.72
N LYS A 120 -0.92 -1.97 -15.62
CA LYS A 120 -1.08 -1.79 -17.10
C LYS A 120 -2.38 -1.15 -17.60
N LYS A 121 -3.51 -1.35 -16.93
CA LYS A 121 -4.70 -0.55 -17.01
C LYS A 121 -4.59 0.50 -15.91
N HIS A 122 -4.79 1.77 -16.23
CA HIS A 122 -4.95 2.86 -15.26
C HIS A 122 -6.18 2.70 -14.35
N GLU A 123 -6.67 1.47 -14.19
CA GLU A 123 -7.91 1.14 -13.54
C GLU A 123 -7.57 0.41 -12.23
N ARG A 124 -8.00 1.02 -11.11
CA ARG A 124 -8.17 0.32 -9.83
C ARG A 124 -9.11 -0.91 -9.93
N MET A 125 -9.66 -1.17 -11.12
CA MET A 125 -10.62 -2.19 -11.50
C MET A 125 -10.00 -3.25 -12.44
N SER A 126 -8.83 -3.79 -12.08
CA SER A 126 -8.29 -4.99 -12.74
C SER A 126 -8.38 -6.22 -11.82
N PRO A 127 -8.53 -7.44 -12.37
CA PRO A 127 -8.52 -8.68 -11.57
C PRO A 127 -7.22 -8.83 -10.75
N PHE A 128 -6.10 -8.39 -11.31
CA PHE A 128 -4.80 -8.36 -10.64
C PHE A 128 -4.81 -7.49 -9.38
N HIS A 129 -5.20 -6.22 -9.53
CA HIS A 129 -5.26 -5.28 -8.41
C HIS A 129 -6.29 -5.72 -7.37
N ARG A 130 -7.42 -6.27 -7.83
CA ARG A 130 -8.47 -6.74 -6.91
C ARG A 130 -8.05 -7.95 -6.10
N TYR A 131 -7.46 -8.94 -6.75
CA TYR A 131 -6.93 -10.12 -6.06
C TYR A 131 -5.89 -9.73 -5.02
N LEU A 132 -4.86 -8.97 -5.41
CA LEU A 132 -3.77 -8.61 -4.51
C LEU A 132 -4.24 -7.70 -3.39
N GLY A 133 -5.07 -6.68 -3.67
CA GLY A 133 -5.60 -5.79 -2.64
C GLY A 133 -6.35 -6.55 -1.56
N THR A 134 -7.25 -7.45 -1.94
CA THR A 134 -8.03 -8.25 -0.98
C THR A 134 -7.15 -9.27 -0.24
N ARG A 135 -6.29 -10.01 -0.96
CA ARG A 135 -5.39 -11.00 -0.38
C ARG A 135 -4.42 -10.36 0.61
N ASN A 136 -3.76 -9.29 0.19
CA ASN A 136 -2.67 -8.66 0.94
C ASN A 136 -3.18 -7.92 2.16
N LYS A 137 -4.35 -7.30 2.10
CA LYS A 137 -5.00 -6.73 3.29
C LYS A 137 -5.22 -7.80 4.38
N LEU A 138 -5.79 -8.95 4.03
CA LEU A 138 -6.02 -10.02 5.00
C LEU A 138 -4.71 -10.63 5.52
N ALA A 139 -3.73 -10.82 4.63
CA ALA A 139 -2.40 -11.31 5.00
C ALA A 139 -1.66 -10.35 5.93
N LEU A 140 -1.71 -9.04 5.65
CA LEU A 140 -1.14 -7.98 6.48
C LEU A 140 -1.75 -8.01 7.87
N VAL A 141 -3.09 -8.06 7.96
CA VAL A 141 -3.80 -8.07 9.25
C VAL A 141 -3.40 -9.29 10.07
N LYS A 142 -3.44 -10.48 9.46
CA LYS A 142 -3.05 -11.73 10.11
C LYS A 142 -1.61 -11.67 10.62
N LYS A 143 -0.69 -11.20 9.78
CA LYS A 143 0.75 -11.13 10.08
C LYS A 143 1.05 -10.16 11.22
N ASN A 144 0.40 -8.99 11.23
CA ASN A 144 0.77 -7.91 12.12
C ASN A 144 -0.09 -7.78 13.38
N PHE A 145 -1.35 -8.22 13.37
CA PHE A 145 -2.27 -8.03 14.49
C PHE A 145 -2.81 -9.35 15.05
N GLY A 146 -2.73 -10.44 14.28
CA GLY A 146 -3.10 -11.78 14.74
C GLY A 146 -4.54 -12.20 14.41
N ILE A 147 -4.97 -13.34 14.97
CA ILE A 147 -6.17 -14.04 14.51
C ILE A 147 -7.48 -13.29 14.82
N PHE A 148 -7.59 -12.62 15.97
CA PHE A 148 -8.79 -11.87 16.35
C PHE A 148 -9.10 -10.77 15.32
N TRP A 149 -8.09 -9.98 14.96
CA TRP A 149 -8.22 -8.93 13.97
C TRP A 149 -8.41 -9.46 12.55
N LEU A 150 -7.85 -10.64 12.23
CA LEU A 150 -8.14 -11.33 10.98
C LEU A 150 -9.62 -11.71 10.89
N MET A 151 -10.22 -12.24 11.95
CA MET A 151 -11.66 -12.60 11.96
C MET A 151 -12.55 -11.37 11.74
N ASP A 152 -12.22 -10.27 12.42
CA ASP A 152 -12.89 -8.98 12.28
C ASP A 152 -12.74 -8.40 10.85
N ALA A 153 -11.53 -8.46 10.28
CA ALA A 153 -11.29 -8.07 8.89
C ALA A 153 -12.07 -8.94 7.90
N LEU A 154 -12.13 -10.26 8.12
CA LEU A 154 -12.91 -11.20 7.30
C LEU A 154 -14.40 -10.92 7.38
N PHE A 155 -14.93 -10.64 8.57
CA PHE A 155 -16.32 -10.28 8.75
C PHE A 155 -16.67 -9.04 7.92
N ARG A 156 -15.87 -7.97 8.02
CA ARG A 156 -16.06 -6.78 7.18
C ARG A 156 -15.92 -7.09 5.69
N GLU A 157 -14.95 -7.92 5.32
CA GLU A 157 -14.71 -8.27 3.92
C GLU A 157 -15.90 -9.02 3.32
N LEU A 158 -16.50 -9.95 4.06
CA LEU A 158 -17.64 -10.77 3.59
C LEU A 158 -18.98 -10.05 3.64
N PHE A 159 -19.23 -9.24 4.68
CA PHE A 159 -20.55 -8.66 4.92
C PHE A 159 -20.69 -7.19 4.54
N ILE A 160 -19.58 -6.48 4.29
CA ILE A 160 -19.61 -5.05 3.93
C ILE A 160 -18.91 -4.83 2.59
N VAL A 161 -17.63 -5.18 2.49
CA VAL A 161 -16.82 -4.85 1.31
C VAL A 161 -17.28 -5.66 0.11
N THR A 162 -17.30 -6.99 0.20
CA THR A 162 -17.66 -7.85 -0.93
C THR A 162 -19.05 -7.53 -1.49
N PRO A 163 -20.14 -7.41 -0.71
CA PRO A 163 -21.46 -7.09 -1.25
C PRO A 163 -21.49 -5.75 -2.00
N VAL A 164 -20.86 -4.71 -1.44
CA VAL A 164 -20.76 -3.39 -2.09
C VAL A 164 -20.01 -3.50 -3.42
N TYR A 165 -18.86 -4.17 -3.42
CA TYR A 165 -18.06 -4.34 -4.63
C TYR A 165 -18.75 -5.22 -5.67
N ILE A 166 -19.45 -6.29 -5.28
CA ILE A 166 -20.25 -7.10 -6.20
C ILE A 166 -21.32 -6.23 -6.88
N ILE A 167 -22.06 -5.40 -6.14
CA ILE A 167 -23.04 -4.47 -6.74
C ILE A 167 -22.35 -3.51 -7.73
N LEU A 168 -21.20 -2.95 -7.36
CA LEU A 168 -20.41 -2.08 -8.24
C LEU A 168 -19.92 -2.81 -9.50
N TYR A 169 -19.52 -4.08 -9.39
CA TYR A 169 -19.08 -4.88 -10.53
C TYR A 169 -20.24 -5.22 -11.46
N LEU A 170 -21.39 -5.61 -10.92
CA LEU A 170 -22.60 -5.91 -11.69
C LEU A 170 -23.10 -4.65 -12.43
N SER A 171 -23.18 -3.50 -11.73
CA SER A 171 -23.63 -2.23 -12.33
C SER A 171 -22.72 -1.71 -13.46
N ARG A 172 -21.46 -2.15 -13.50
CA ARG A 172 -20.46 -1.74 -14.49
C ARG A 172 -20.00 -2.88 -15.41
N TRP A 173 -20.68 -4.03 -15.36
CA TRP A 173 -20.40 -5.20 -16.20
C TRP A 173 -18.98 -5.81 -16.05
N HIS A 174 -18.35 -5.65 -14.88
CA HIS A 174 -17.02 -6.17 -14.55
C HIS A 174 -17.06 -7.52 -13.83
N PHE A 175 -17.65 -8.53 -14.47
CA PHE A 175 -17.81 -9.86 -13.86
C PHE A 175 -16.47 -10.59 -13.63
N ASP A 176 -15.44 -10.22 -14.37
CA ASP A 176 -14.06 -10.72 -14.26
C ASP A 176 -13.42 -10.43 -12.89
N LEU A 177 -13.91 -9.40 -12.18
CA LEU A 177 -13.41 -9.03 -10.85
C LEU A 177 -13.98 -9.90 -9.73
N ILE A 178 -15.10 -10.60 -9.96
CA ILE A 178 -15.77 -11.41 -8.95
C ILE A 178 -14.89 -12.60 -8.53
N PRO A 179 -14.37 -13.44 -9.45
CA PRO A 179 -13.45 -14.51 -9.07
C PRO A 179 -12.19 -14.00 -8.38
N ALA A 180 -11.66 -12.85 -8.82
CA ALA A 180 -10.47 -12.25 -8.21
C ALA A 180 -10.71 -11.85 -6.74
N GLN A 181 -11.87 -11.29 -6.42
CA GLN A 181 -12.27 -10.95 -5.05
C GLN A 181 -12.30 -12.20 -4.16
N PHE A 182 -13.04 -13.24 -4.56
CA PHE A 182 -13.18 -14.45 -3.75
C PHE A 182 -11.87 -15.24 -3.62
N GLN A 183 -11.09 -15.34 -4.70
CA GLN A 183 -9.78 -15.98 -4.66
C GLN A 183 -8.82 -15.21 -3.74
N GLY A 184 -8.91 -13.87 -3.73
CA GLY A 184 -8.13 -13.02 -2.83
C GLY A 184 -8.46 -13.29 -1.36
N ILE A 185 -9.75 -13.44 -1.02
CA ILE A 185 -10.18 -13.80 0.34
C ILE A 185 -9.59 -15.16 0.76
N ILE A 186 -9.77 -16.19 -0.08
CA ILE A 186 -9.33 -17.55 0.21
C ILE A 186 -7.80 -17.61 0.41
N ASP A 187 -7.05 -17.02 -0.53
CA ASP A 187 -5.60 -17.05 -0.48
C ASP A 187 -5.03 -16.16 0.64
N GLY A 188 -5.69 -15.05 0.97
CA GLY A 188 -5.32 -14.17 2.08
C GLY A 188 -5.36 -14.90 3.42
N VAL A 189 -6.41 -15.68 3.67
CA VAL A 189 -6.51 -16.50 4.89
C VAL A 189 -5.49 -17.63 4.91
N ARG A 190 -5.31 -18.30 3.77
CA ARG A 190 -4.39 -19.45 3.60
C ARG A 190 -2.92 -19.04 3.54
N GLY A 191 -2.61 -17.75 3.40
CA GLY A 191 -1.24 -17.25 3.23
C GLY A 191 -0.64 -17.57 1.87
N LYS A 192 -1.44 -17.94 0.87
CA LYS A 192 -0.98 -18.23 -0.49
C LYS A 192 -0.96 -16.95 -1.32
N ASN A 193 -0.14 -16.91 -2.38
CA ASN A 193 -0.18 -15.85 -3.39
C ASN A 193 0.08 -16.50 -4.76
N LYS A 194 -0.90 -16.44 -5.66
CA LYS A 194 -0.83 -17.07 -6.98
C LYS A 194 0.14 -16.37 -7.94
N TYR A 195 0.63 -15.19 -7.57
CA TYR A 195 1.60 -14.42 -8.33
C TYR A 195 3.04 -14.57 -7.81
N LEU A 196 3.25 -15.29 -6.70
CA LEU A 196 4.59 -15.70 -6.28
C LEU A 196 5.18 -16.68 -7.30
N ASN A 197 6.45 -16.44 -7.69
CA ASN A 197 7.24 -17.28 -8.61
C ASN A 197 6.77 -17.32 -10.08
N LYS A 198 5.94 -16.38 -10.51
CA LYS A 198 5.63 -16.17 -11.93
C LYS A 198 6.42 -14.96 -12.42
N ASP A 199 7.01 -15.05 -13.60
CA ASP A 199 7.80 -13.95 -14.14
C ASP A 199 6.92 -12.70 -14.30
N PHE A 200 7.51 -11.52 -14.09
CA PHE A 200 6.76 -10.25 -14.12
C PHE A 200 6.03 -10.04 -15.47
N ASN A 201 6.57 -10.64 -16.54
CA ASN A 201 6.03 -10.63 -17.91
C ASN A 201 4.93 -11.70 -18.15
N ASP A 202 4.75 -12.69 -17.27
CA ASP A 202 3.67 -13.67 -17.41
C ASP A 202 2.32 -13.12 -16.92
N HIS A 203 2.36 -12.10 -16.06
CA HIS A 203 1.16 -11.36 -15.60
C HIS A 203 0.70 -10.31 -16.61
N GLU A 204 1.37 -10.26 -17.76
CA GLU A 204 1.18 -9.29 -18.84
C GLU A 204 0.03 -9.68 -19.79
N GLN A 205 -0.45 -10.94 -19.72
CA GLN A 205 -1.38 -11.54 -20.68
C GLN A 205 -2.67 -12.13 -20.08
N ALA A 206 -2.92 -11.98 -18.76
CA ALA A 206 -4.08 -12.58 -18.07
C ALA A 206 -5.15 -11.57 -17.63
#